data_AF-A0A5J9TDY6-F1
#
_entry.id   AF-A0A5J9TDY6-F1
#
_cell.length_a   1.000
_cell.length_b   1.000
_cell.length_c   1.000
_cell.angle_alpha   90.00
_cell.angle_beta   90.00
_cell.angle_gamma   90.00
#
_symmetry.space_group_name_H-M   'P 1'
#
loop_
_entity.id
_entity.type
_entity.pdbx_description
1 polymer ?
#
loop_
_entity_poly.entity_id
_entity_poly.type
_entity_poly.pdbx_seq_one_letter_code
_entity_poly.pdbx_strand_id
1 'polypeptide(L)'
;MEGYKPCAAMVVTQGINAALALWSKAAFNRGMSPLVFVVYRQAIAAIVLVPIVMVANRRKMKEMMCPGVVGFSLVFVASLIGATVNQSMYYQGVNLGSSSMATAMTNLIPAITFVMAASVGSVTEFVTWLEKVDVRRPRSLAKIFGTIVCVGGAMSMAFFKGPKLLSDVNILLHTSGGSRWLMGALFVIGSSSCWSLWLLLQVPICKWYMDPLTLSAWMCLLSALQSAALVPFLVPDPNAWRIHSLFELSSCVFAGAIGSCVTFYLQSWCISVRGPLYSAMFNPLCTVITTVVAAVVLGEELHVGSLMGAIGVIAGLYIVLWGKAGDGKVGRAPEQSQDLEKTAPQSDSKLDVGNGIAEPLLGDANPNVE
;
A
#
# COMPACT_ATOMS: atom_id res chain seq x y z
N MET A 1 8.78 13.34 21.34
CA MET A 1 8.09 13.78 20.10
C MET A 1 8.27 12.81 18.91
N GLU A 2 8.82 11.60 19.07
CA GLU A 2 9.11 10.73 17.90
C GLU A 2 7.97 9.77 17.52
N GLY A 3 6.98 9.58 18.39
CA GLY A 3 5.87 8.64 18.17
C GLY A 3 4.84 9.07 17.12
N TYR A 4 4.68 10.38 16.86
CA TYR A 4 3.63 10.89 15.95
C TYR A 4 4.06 10.98 14.48
N LYS A 5 5.38 10.94 14.19
CA LYS A 5 5.91 11.13 12.83
C LYS A 5 5.30 10.14 11.81
N PRO A 6 5.17 8.83 12.09
CA PRO A 6 4.55 7.89 11.15
C PRO A 6 3.05 8.14 10.94
N CYS A 7 2.33 8.57 11.98
CA CYS A 7 0.91 8.90 11.89
C CYS A 7 0.69 10.13 11.00
N ALA A 8 1.45 11.20 11.26
CA ALA A 8 1.39 12.42 10.46
C ALA A 8 1.77 12.16 8.99
N ALA A 9 2.83 11.36 8.75
CA ALA A 9 3.23 10.96 7.41
C ALA A 9 2.09 10.21 6.69
N MET A 10 1.44 9.25 7.34
CA MET A 10 0.32 8.52 6.73
C MET A 10 -0.89 9.40 6.46
N VAL A 11 -1.26 10.32 7.36
CA VAL A 11 -2.36 11.27 7.12
C VAL A 11 -2.08 12.14 5.90
N VAL A 12 -0.86 12.68 5.79
CA VAL A 12 -0.43 13.47 4.62
C VAL A 12 -0.48 12.62 3.35
N THR A 13 0.04 11.39 3.37
CA THR A 13 -0.01 10.45 2.25
C THR A 13 -1.44 10.21 1.77
N GLN A 14 -2.40 10.02 2.69
CA GLN A 14 -3.80 9.82 2.31
C GLN A 14 -4.46 11.08 1.75
N GLY A 15 -4.11 12.25 2.27
CA GLY A 15 -4.55 13.54 1.71
C GLY A 15 -4.03 13.74 0.28
N ILE A 16 -2.75 13.43 0.03
CA ILE A 16 -2.14 13.46 -1.31
C ILE A 16 -2.85 12.48 -2.25
N ASN A 17 -3.07 11.24 -1.80
CA ASN A 17 -3.77 10.22 -2.60
C ASN A 17 -5.20 10.64 -2.95
N ALA A 18 -5.94 11.25 -2.02
CA ALA A 18 -7.27 11.75 -2.27
C ALA A 18 -7.27 12.89 -3.30
N ALA A 19 -6.40 13.89 -3.11
CA ALA A 19 -6.23 14.98 -4.07
C ALA A 19 -5.87 14.45 -5.47
N LEU A 20 -4.95 13.49 -5.52
CA LEU A 20 -4.51 12.85 -6.75
C LEU A 20 -5.62 12.12 -7.48
N ALA A 21 -6.45 11.34 -6.77
CA ALA A 21 -7.56 10.60 -7.35
C ALA A 21 -8.61 11.54 -7.99
N LEU A 22 -8.87 12.69 -7.36
CA LEU A 22 -9.79 13.70 -7.86
C LEU A 22 -9.19 14.47 -9.05
N TRP A 23 -7.94 14.90 -8.92
CA TRP A 23 -7.26 15.68 -9.94
C TRP A 23 -7.03 14.86 -11.21
N SER A 24 -6.65 13.58 -11.08
CA SER A 24 -6.54 12.68 -12.23
C SER A 24 -7.90 12.45 -12.91
N LYS A 25 -8.97 12.29 -12.13
CA LYS A 25 -10.32 12.11 -12.70
C LYS A 25 -10.79 13.35 -13.44
N ALA A 26 -10.52 14.54 -12.90
CA ALA A 26 -10.79 15.79 -13.59
C ALA A 26 -10.01 15.91 -14.91
N ALA A 27 -8.75 15.46 -14.95
CA ALA A 27 -7.95 15.42 -16.18
C ALA A 27 -8.51 14.43 -17.22
N PHE A 28 -8.94 13.23 -16.79
CA PHE A 28 -9.53 12.24 -17.69
C PHE A 28 -10.87 12.69 -18.26
N ASN A 29 -11.69 13.39 -17.46
CA ASN A 29 -12.94 13.98 -17.94
C ASN A 29 -12.72 15.06 -19.01
N ARG A 30 -11.51 15.62 -19.12
CA ARG A 30 -11.12 16.58 -20.18
C ARG A 30 -10.50 15.91 -21.41
N GLY A 31 -10.44 14.58 -21.45
CA GLY A 31 -9.98 13.82 -22.61
C GLY A 31 -8.57 13.24 -22.50
N MET A 32 -7.88 13.46 -21.36
CA MET A 32 -6.54 12.89 -21.18
C MET A 32 -6.58 11.37 -21.06
N SER A 33 -5.72 10.67 -21.81
CA SER A 33 -5.62 9.21 -21.73
C SER A 33 -5.03 8.74 -20.39
N PRO A 34 -5.71 7.84 -19.63
CA PRO A 34 -5.23 7.37 -18.33
C PRO A 34 -3.89 6.63 -18.39
N LEU A 35 -3.63 5.89 -19.48
CA LEU A 35 -2.38 5.14 -19.63
C LEU A 35 -1.20 6.06 -19.94
N VAL A 36 -1.42 7.07 -20.78
CA VAL A 36 -0.39 8.08 -21.09
C VAL A 36 -0.09 8.92 -19.84
N PHE A 37 -1.11 9.24 -19.03
CA PHE A 37 -0.93 9.90 -17.73
C PHE A 37 0.00 9.11 -16.79
N VAL A 38 -0.09 7.77 -16.76
CA VAL A 38 0.81 6.93 -15.97
C VAL A 38 2.26 7.04 -16.44
N VAL A 39 2.50 7.06 -17.76
CA VAL A 39 3.85 7.24 -18.30
C VAL A 39 4.46 8.57 -17.84
N TYR A 40 3.72 9.67 -18.01
CA TYR A 40 4.19 11.00 -17.59
C TYR A 40 4.42 11.10 -16.09
N ARG A 41 3.48 10.59 -15.29
CA ARG A 41 3.59 10.54 -13.84
C ARG A 41 4.89 9.85 -13.40
N GLN A 42 5.18 8.68 -13.96
CA GLN A 42 6.35 7.88 -13.56
C GLN A 42 7.65 8.45 -14.10
N ALA A 43 7.65 9.02 -15.31
CA ALA A 43 8.80 9.73 -15.85
C ALA A 43 9.17 10.93 -14.98
N ILE A 44 8.19 11.77 -14.61
CA ILE A 44 8.42 12.92 -13.72
C ILE A 44 8.91 12.46 -12.35
N ALA A 45 8.31 11.41 -11.78
CA ALA A 45 8.74 10.85 -10.52
C ALA A 45 10.20 10.35 -10.57
N ALA A 46 10.62 9.69 -11.65
CA ALA A 46 11.99 9.25 -11.85
C ALA A 46 12.96 10.42 -11.99
N ILE A 47 12.60 11.44 -12.79
CA ILE A 47 13.41 12.67 -12.95
C ILE A 47 13.63 13.38 -11.62
N VAL A 48 12.65 13.35 -10.72
CA VAL A 48 12.77 13.98 -9.38
C VAL A 48 13.52 13.08 -8.40
N LEU A 49 13.17 11.78 -8.29
CA LEU A 49 13.77 10.90 -7.29
C LEU A 49 15.24 10.57 -7.58
N VAL A 50 15.59 10.30 -8.83
CA VAL A 50 16.94 9.83 -9.18
C VAL A 50 18.01 10.83 -8.74
N PRO A 51 17.91 12.14 -9.01
CA PRO A 51 18.84 13.14 -8.48
C PRO A 51 18.86 13.20 -6.95
N ILE A 52 17.70 13.13 -6.30
CA ILE A 52 17.62 13.17 -4.83
C ILE A 52 18.39 11.99 -4.22
N VAL A 53 18.22 10.78 -4.77
CA VAL A 53 18.94 9.59 -4.30
C VAL A 53 20.42 9.70 -4.59
N MET A 54 20.81 10.15 -5.79
CA MET A 54 22.22 10.37 -6.12
C MET A 54 22.88 11.33 -5.13
N VAL A 55 22.21 12.42 -4.74
CA VAL A 55 22.73 13.40 -3.77
C VAL A 55 22.76 12.85 -2.34
N ALA A 56 21.67 12.23 -1.89
CA ALA A 56 21.55 11.69 -0.53
C ALA A 56 22.53 10.54 -0.27
N ASN A 57 22.77 9.69 -1.28
CA ASN A 57 23.53 8.46 -1.15
C ASN A 57 24.91 8.50 -1.85
N ARG A 58 25.46 9.69 -2.18
CA ARG A 58 26.75 9.85 -2.90
C ARG A 58 27.87 8.94 -2.38
N ARG A 59 27.94 8.72 -1.06
CA ARG A 59 29.00 7.92 -0.42
C ARG A 59 28.82 6.40 -0.53
N LYS A 60 27.61 5.92 -0.84
CA LYS A 60 27.23 4.50 -0.91
C LYS A 60 26.72 4.08 -2.31
N MET A 61 26.94 4.91 -3.32
CA MET A 61 26.48 4.72 -4.71
C MET A 61 26.87 3.36 -5.31
N LYS A 62 28.10 2.91 -5.05
CA LYS A 62 28.67 1.70 -5.67
C LYS A 62 28.01 0.40 -5.19
N GLU A 63 27.53 0.36 -3.95
CA GLU A 63 26.84 -0.78 -3.36
C GLU A 63 25.34 -0.80 -3.70
N MET A 64 24.74 0.38 -3.91
CA MET A 64 23.30 0.51 -4.14
C MET A 64 22.85 0.45 -5.60
N MET A 65 23.74 0.77 -6.55
CA MET A 65 23.41 0.74 -7.98
C MET A 65 23.58 -0.63 -8.63
N CYS A 66 24.17 -1.59 -7.93
CA CYS A 66 24.38 -2.95 -8.41
C CYS A 66 23.73 -3.98 -7.47
N PRO A 67 22.39 -3.97 -7.30
CA PRO A 67 21.74 -5.14 -6.74
C PRO A 67 22.08 -6.30 -7.68
N GLY A 68 22.71 -7.36 -7.18
CA GLY A 68 23.02 -8.52 -8.01
C GLY A 68 21.81 -8.99 -8.83
N VAL A 69 22.02 -9.81 -9.86
CA VAL A 69 20.99 -10.18 -10.86
C VAL A 69 19.64 -10.54 -10.24
N VAL A 70 19.63 -11.25 -9.12
CA VAL A 70 18.42 -11.63 -8.37
C VAL A 70 17.69 -10.41 -7.78
N GLY A 71 18.41 -9.49 -7.13
CA GLY A 71 17.84 -8.28 -6.56
C GLY A 71 17.29 -7.34 -7.64
N PHE A 72 18.02 -7.17 -8.75
CA PHE A 72 17.54 -6.40 -9.89
C PHE A 72 16.26 -7.01 -10.49
N SER A 73 16.23 -8.33 -10.70
CA SER A 73 15.06 -9.04 -11.22
C SER A 73 13.85 -8.87 -10.30
N LEU A 74 14.04 -8.98 -8.98
CA LEU A 74 12.99 -8.80 -7.99
C LEU A 74 12.43 -7.37 -8.00
N VAL A 75 13.30 -6.36 -8.08
CA VAL A 75 12.89 -4.94 -8.18
C VAL A 75 12.19 -4.66 -9.52
N PHE A 76 12.65 -5.27 -10.62
CA PHE A 76 12.00 -5.17 -11.92
C PHE A 76 10.58 -5.73 -11.92
N VAL A 77 10.39 -6.92 -11.33
CA VAL A 77 9.06 -7.54 -11.16
C VAL A 77 8.19 -6.72 -10.21
N ALA A 78 8.75 -6.25 -9.09
CA ALA A 78 8.03 -5.40 -8.14
C ALA A 78 7.58 -4.09 -8.79
N SER A 79 8.43 -3.46 -9.62
CA SER A 79 8.09 -2.28 -10.42
C SER A 79 6.99 -2.58 -11.44
N LEU A 80 7.09 -3.70 -12.16
CA LEU A 80 6.10 -4.07 -13.17
C LEU A 80 4.72 -4.25 -12.54
N ILE A 81 4.64 -4.97 -11.43
CA ILE A 81 3.38 -5.29 -10.76
C ILE A 81 2.86 -4.09 -9.95
N GLY A 82 3.68 -3.56 -9.04
CA GLY A 82 3.27 -2.57 -8.04
C GLY A 82 3.13 -1.14 -8.57
N ALA A 83 3.85 -0.82 -9.65
CA ALA A 83 3.82 0.49 -10.25
C ALA A 83 3.15 0.47 -11.63
N THR A 84 3.71 -0.24 -12.61
CA THR A 84 3.25 -0.17 -14.01
C THR A 84 1.84 -0.72 -14.20
N VAL A 85 1.63 -2.01 -13.89
CA VAL A 85 0.32 -2.66 -14.06
C VAL A 85 -0.70 -2.09 -13.07
N ASN A 86 -0.33 -1.98 -11.80
CA ASN A 86 -1.20 -1.42 -10.76
C ASN A 86 -1.72 -0.01 -11.11
N GLN A 87 -0.84 0.96 -11.42
CA GLN A 87 -1.28 2.32 -11.71
C GLN A 87 -2.10 2.38 -13.01
N SER A 88 -1.70 1.62 -14.04
CA SER A 88 -2.45 1.55 -15.30
C SER A 88 -3.88 1.06 -15.09
N MET A 89 -4.05 -0.04 -14.35
CA MET A 89 -5.36 -0.59 -14.02
C MET A 89 -6.15 0.35 -13.11
N TYR A 90 -5.52 0.94 -12.09
CA TYR A 90 -6.18 1.86 -11.17
C TYR A 90 -6.75 3.09 -11.91
N TYR A 91 -5.96 3.75 -12.74
CA TYR A 91 -6.40 4.95 -13.44
C TYR A 91 -7.39 4.66 -14.56
N GLN A 92 -7.29 3.50 -15.22
CA GLN A 92 -8.37 3.03 -16.10
C GLN A 92 -9.67 2.77 -15.31
N GLY A 93 -9.56 2.17 -14.12
CA GLY A 93 -10.69 1.98 -13.21
C GLY A 93 -11.36 3.28 -12.80
N VAL A 94 -10.57 4.29 -12.41
CA VAL A 94 -11.04 5.65 -12.10
C VAL A 94 -11.69 6.30 -13.30
N ASN A 95 -11.12 6.16 -14.50
CA ASN A 95 -11.68 6.73 -15.72
C ASN A 95 -13.04 6.13 -16.08
N LEU A 96 -13.16 4.80 -16.02
CA LEU A 96 -14.39 4.06 -16.34
C LEU A 96 -15.47 4.17 -15.25
N GLY A 97 -15.05 4.33 -13.99
CA GLY A 97 -15.94 4.53 -12.84
C GLY A 97 -15.81 5.93 -12.24
N SER A 98 -15.59 6.01 -10.94
CA SER A 98 -15.49 7.25 -10.16
C SER A 98 -14.30 7.23 -9.20
N SER A 99 -13.85 8.41 -8.74
CA SER A 99 -12.75 8.50 -7.77
C SER A 99 -13.15 7.95 -6.41
N SER A 100 -14.41 8.17 -6.01
CA SER A 100 -15.02 7.61 -4.79
C SER A 100 -15.05 6.07 -4.79
N MET A 101 -15.52 5.46 -5.89
CA MET A 101 -15.54 4.00 -6.06
C MET A 101 -14.12 3.44 -5.96
N ALA A 102 -13.17 4.02 -6.71
CA ALA A 102 -11.82 3.50 -6.77
C ALA A 102 -11.13 3.53 -5.39
N THR A 103 -11.26 4.64 -4.65
CA THR A 103 -10.67 4.78 -3.31
C THR A 103 -11.38 3.97 -2.24
N ALA A 104 -12.65 3.58 -2.43
CA ALA A 104 -13.31 2.66 -1.52
C ALA A 104 -12.90 1.21 -1.75
N MET A 105 -12.77 0.79 -3.02
CA MET A 105 -12.35 -0.56 -3.35
C MET A 105 -10.89 -0.86 -2.98
N THR A 106 -10.01 0.14 -2.91
CA THR A 106 -8.64 -0.05 -2.40
C THR A 106 -8.58 -0.42 -0.92
N ASN A 107 -9.66 -0.22 -0.14
CA ASN A 107 -9.72 -0.76 1.23
C ASN A 107 -9.81 -2.31 1.25
N LEU A 108 -9.97 -2.97 0.10
CA LEU A 108 -9.83 -4.42 -0.03
C LEU A 108 -8.37 -4.89 0.03
N ILE A 109 -7.39 -4.01 -0.20
CA ILE A 109 -5.96 -4.37 -0.23
C ILE A 109 -5.56 -5.24 0.97
N PRO A 110 -5.92 -4.93 2.23
CA PRO A 110 -5.45 -5.72 3.37
C PRO A 110 -6.10 -7.11 3.43
N ALA A 111 -7.35 -7.23 3.01
CA ALA A 111 -8.06 -8.49 2.87
C ALA A 111 -7.44 -9.35 1.75
N ILE A 112 -7.19 -8.77 0.58
CA ILE A 112 -6.53 -9.45 -0.55
C ILE A 112 -5.10 -9.86 -0.18
N THR A 113 -4.36 -8.98 0.49
CA THR A 113 -3.00 -9.27 1.00
C THR A 113 -3.03 -10.44 1.97
N PHE A 114 -4.03 -10.51 2.86
CA PHE A 114 -4.18 -11.63 3.78
C PHE A 114 -4.45 -12.96 3.04
N VAL A 115 -5.36 -12.96 2.06
CA VAL A 115 -5.67 -14.14 1.26
C VAL A 115 -4.45 -14.59 0.44
N MET A 116 -3.74 -13.66 -0.20
CA MET A 116 -2.54 -14.00 -0.97
C MET A 116 -1.39 -14.48 -0.10
N ALA A 117 -1.20 -13.89 1.08
CA ALA A 117 -0.24 -14.38 2.06
C ALA A 117 -0.59 -15.80 2.53
N ALA A 118 -1.88 -16.12 2.67
CA ALA A 118 -2.34 -17.46 3.02
C ALA A 118 -2.17 -18.47 1.86
N SER A 119 -2.38 -18.05 0.60
CA SER A 119 -2.27 -18.94 -0.57
C SER A 119 -0.83 -19.21 -1.00
N VAL A 120 0.09 -18.27 -0.77
CA VAL A 120 1.52 -18.39 -1.13
C VAL A 120 2.32 -19.15 -0.05
N GLY A 121 1.64 -19.74 0.95
CA GLY A 121 2.19 -20.53 2.06
C GLY A 121 2.86 -21.86 1.70
N SER A 122 3.73 -21.86 0.69
CA SER A 122 4.76 -22.88 0.49
C SER A 122 6.15 -22.25 0.72
N VAL A 123 6.68 -22.56 1.91
CA VAL A 123 8.11 -22.64 2.25
C VAL A 123 8.87 -21.32 2.40
N THR A 124 8.73 -20.68 3.58
CA THR A 124 9.86 -20.37 4.51
C THR A 124 9.39 -19.40 5.59
N GLU A 125 8.71 -18.29 5.25
CA GLU A 125 8.20 -17.35 6.27
C GLU A 125 6.87 -17.76 6.89
N PHE A 126 6.14 -18.67 6.22
CA PHE A 126 4.88 -19.22 6.70
C PHE A 126 5.07 -20.28 7.80
N VAL A 127 6.18 -21.03 7.84
CA VAL A 127 6.44 -21.95 8.98
C VAL A 127 6.52 -21.16 10.29
N THR A 128 7.16 -19.99 10.25
CA THR A 128 7.28 -19.10 11.41
C THR A 128 5.99 -18.33 11.73
N TRP A 129 5.05 -18.20 10.79
CA TRP A 129 3.80 -17.44 10.98
C TRP A 129 2.55 -18.33 11.22
N LEU A 130 2.48 -19.53 10.63
CA LEU A 130 1.42 -20.51 10.85
C LEU A 130 1.54 -21.30 12.15
N GLU A 131 2.73 -21.42 12.73
CA GLU A 131 2.87 -22.05 14.05
C GLU A 131 2.03 -21.36 15.15
N LYS A 132 1.43 -20.20 14.84
CA LYS A 132 0.49 -19.47 15.70
C LYS A 132 -0.93 -19.26 15.14
N VAL A 133 -1.33 -19.91 14.03
CA VAL A 133 -2.72 -19.86 13.55
C VAL A 133 -3.47 -21.12 13.97
N ASP A 134 -3.85 -21.15 15.24
CA ASP A 134 -4.84 -22.09 15.72
C ASP A 134 -6.25 -21.56 15.35
N VAL A 135 -6.94 -22.28 14.46
CA VAL A 135 -8.28 -21.91 13.92
C VAL A 135 -9.33 -21.80 15.02
N ARG A 136 -9.06 -22.34 16.22
CA ARG A 136 -9.91 -22.20 17.40
C ARG A 136 -9.81 -20.84 18.11
N ARG A 137 -8.86 -19.98 17.73
CA ARG A 137 -8.68 -18.66 18.37
C ARG A 137 -9.69 -17.65 17.80
N PRO A 138 -10.45 -16.93 18.66
CA PRO A 138 -11.48 -15.96 18.22
C PRO A 138 -10.92 -14.83 17.35
N ARG A 139 -9.62 -14.56 17.44
CA ARG A 139 -8.90 -13.56 16.63
C ARG A 139 -8.64 -14.02 15.19
N SER A 140 -8.43 -15.32 14.97
CA SER A 140 -8.33 -15.88 13.62
C SER A 140 -9.68 -15.80 12.92
N LEU A 141 -10.76 -16.12 13.65
CA LEU A 141 -12.14 -15.94 13.17
C LEU A 141 -12.46 -14.49 12.84
N ALA A 142 -12.01 -13.52 13.64
CA ALA A 142 -12.18 -12.10 13.34
C ALA A 142 -11.53 -11.70 12.00
N LYS A 143 -10.34 -12.22 11.67
CA LYS A 143 -9.67 -11.94 10.39
C LYS A 143 -10.44 -12.52 9.20
N ILE A 144 -10.94 -13.74 9.32
CA ILE A 144 -11.73 -14.41 8.28
C ILE A 144 -13.07 -13.67 8.09
N PHE A 145 -13.78 -13.39 9.18
CA PHE A 145 -15.04 -12.67 9.15
C PHE A 145 -14.89 -11.25 8.60
N GLY A 146 -13.88 -10.49 9.05
CA GLY A 146 -13.60 -9.16 8.52
C GLY A 146 -13.26 -9.17 7.02
N THR A 147 -12.59 -10.22 6.54
CA THR A 147 -12.32 -10.43 5.10
C THR A 147 -13.61 -10.65 4.32
N ILE A 148 -14.53 -11.49 4.83
CA ILE A 148 -15.85 -11.72 4.21
C ILE A 148 -16.66 -10.42 4.17
N VAL A 149 -16.68 -9.66 5.26
CA VAL A 149 -17.37 -8.36 5.34
C VAL A 149 -16.77 -7.34 4.37
N CYS A 150 -15.43 -7.30 4.24
CA CYS A 150 -14.75 -6.46 3.24
C CYS A 150 -15.18 -6.80 1.81
N VAL A 151 -15.09 -8.08 1.44
CA VAL A 151 -15.44 -8.56 0.09
C VAL A 151 -16.92 -8.32 -0.19
N GLY A 152 -17.79 -8.60 0.78
CA GLY A 152 -19.23 -8.31 0.69
C GLY A 152 -19.51 -6.80 0.53
N GLY A 153 -18.79 -5.94 1.25
CA GLY A 153 -18.87 -4.49 1.10
C GLY A 153 -18.47 -4.03 -0.30
N ALA A 154 -17.39 -4.55 -0.86
CA ALA A 154 -16.96 -4.20 -2.22
C ALA A 154 -17.88 -4.76 -3.30
N MET A 155 -18.40 -5.98 -3.12
CA MET A 155 -19.44 -6.53 -3.99
C MET A 155 -20.71 -5.69 -3.90
N SER A 156 -21.09 -5.21 -2.72
CA SER A 156 -22.27 -4.35 -2.58
C SER A 156 -22.10 -3.01 -3.29
N MET A 157 -20.91 -2.41 -3.21
CA MET A 157 -20.55 -1.25 -4.01
C MET A 157 -20.62 -1.57 -5.51
N ALA A 158 -20.09 -2.73 -5.94
CA ALA A 158 -20.02 -3.18 -7.34
C ALA A 158 -21.38 -3.51 -7.98
N PHE A 159 -22.31 -4.10 -7.23
CA PHE A 159 -23.54 -4.65 -7.78
C PHE A 159 -24.79 -3.87 -7.39
N PHE A 160 -24.78 -3.12 -6.27
CA PHE A 160 -25.94 -2.35 -5.84
C PHE A 160 -25.79 -0.87 -6.18
N LYS A 161 -26.35 -0.48 -7.32
CA LYS A 161 -26.63 0.93 -7.62
C LYS A 161 -27.99 1.29 -7.01
N GLY A 162 -27.98 1.75 -5.76
CA GLY A 162 -29.19 2.21 -5.06
C GLY A 162 -29.72 3.56 -5.59
N PRO A 163 -30.93 3.99 -5.20
CA PRO A 163 -31.50 5.28 -5.61
C PRO A 163 -30.57 6.46 -5.26
N LYS A 164 -30.69 7.54 -6.03
CA LYS A 164 -29.86 8.74 -5.89
C LYS A 164 -30.13 9.40 -4.54
N LEU A 165 -29.08 9.77 -3.79
CA LEU A 165 -29.23 10.46 -2.50
C LEU A 165 -29.52 11.96 -2.62
N LEU A 166 -29.33 12.56 -3.80
CA LEU A 166 -29.34 14.02 -3.99
C LEU A 166 -30.25 14.52 -5.12
N SER A 167 -31.24 13.76 -5.58
CA SER A 167 -32.29 14.34 -6.43
C SER A 167 -33.61 13.59 -6.28
N ASP A 168 -34.61 14.32 -5.81
CA ASP A 168 -36.00 13.92 -5.78
C ASP A 168 -36.57 13.86 -7.21
N VAL A 169 -37.55 12.96 -7.36
CA VAL A 169 -38.55 12.86 -8.43
C VAL A 169 -38.06 12.43 -9.82
N ASN A 170 -38.63 11.30 -10.23
CA ASN A 170 -38.64 10.70 -11.56
C ASN A 170 -37.44 9.80 -11.94
N ILE A 171 -37.76 8.78 -12.75
CA ILE A 171 -36.86 7.92 -13.55
C ILE A 171 -36.71 6.49 -13.01
N LEU A 172 -37.80 5.72 -13.18
CA LEU A 172 -37.73 4.49 -13.98
C LEU A 172 -37.36 4.93 -15.40
N LEU A 173 -36.10 4.76 -15.86
CA LEU A 173 -35.70 4.68 -17.29
C LEU A 173 -34.16 4.59 -17.43
N HIS A 174 -33.71 3.57 -18.18
CA HIS A 174 -32.41 3.38 -18.85
C HIS A 174 -31.12 3.09 -18.05
N THR A 175 -30.91 1.81 -17.81
CA THR A 175 -29.67 1.13 -17.36
C THR A 175 -28.65 0.90 -18.49
N SER A 176 -28.16 1.95 -19.19
CA SER A 176 -27.03 1.80 -20.15
C SER A 176 -25.64 2.04 -19.56
N GLY A 177 -25.55 2.57 -18.32
CA GLY A 177 -24.28 2.90 -17.65
C GLY A 177 -23.66 1.81 -16.77
N GLY A 178 -24.25 0.62 -16.69
CA GLY A 178 -23.80 -0.45 -15.77
C GLY A 178 -22.51 -1.17 -16.18
N SER A 179 -22.35 -1.45 -17.48
CA SER A 179 -21.23 -2.26 -18.00
C SER A 179 -19.87 -1.57 -17.85
N ARG A 180 -19.78 -0.28 -18.21
CA ARG A 180 -18.53 0.50 -18.11
C ARG A 180 -18.08 0.68 -16.67
N TRP A 181 -19.03 0.94 -15.77
CA TRP A 181 -18.78 1.11 -14.36
C TRP A 181 -18.31 -0.20 -13.70
N LEU A 182 -18.95 -1.34 -14.03
CA LEU A 182 -18.52 -2.66 -13.56
C LEU A 182 -17.11 -3.02 -14.04
N MET A 183 -16.80 -2.71 -15.30
CA MET A 183 -15.44 -2.90 -15.84
C MET A 183 -14.43 -2.03 -15.08
N GLY A 184 -14.80 -0.80 -14.72
CA GLY A 184 -14.00 0.06 -13.85
C GLY A 184 -13.74 -0.56 -12.48
N ALA A 185 -14.77 -1.12 -11.84
CA ALA A 185 -14.67 -1.81 -10.56
C ALA A 185 -13.72 -3.04 -10.63
N LEU A 186 -13.81 -3.85 -11.70
CA LEU A 186 -12.92 -4.98 -11.93
C LEU A 186 -11.45 -4.55 -12.11
N PHE A 187 -11.22 -3.45 -12.83
CA PHE A 187 -9.87 -2.88 -12.96
C PHE A 187 -9.29 -2.45 -11.61
N VAL A 188 -10.09 -1.85 -10.73
CA VAL A 188 -9.63 -1.45 -9.38
C VAL A 188 -9.40 -2.67 -8.46
N ILE A 189 -10.20 -3.74 -8.58
CA ILE A 189 -9.93 -5.00 -7.87
C ILE A 189 -8.59 -5.57 -8.35
N GLY A 190 -8.37 -5.61 -9.67
CA GLY A 190 -7.10 -6.05 -10.25
C GLY A 190 -5.91 -5.22 -9.77
N SER A 191 -6.03 -3.88 -9.73
CA SER A 191 -5.00 -3.00 -9.19
C SER A 191 -4.75 -3.27 -7.70
N SER A 192 -5.81 -3.47 -6.92
CA SER A 192 -5.70 -3.77 -5.48
C SER A 192 -4.97 -5.09 -5.22
N SER A 193 -5.15 -6.09 -6.08
CA SER A 193 -4.39 -7.34 -6.06
C SER A 193 -2.91 -7.12 -6.40
N CYS A 194 -2.61 -6.34 -7.46
CA CYS A 194 -1.23 -5.99 -7.81
C CYS A 194 -0.52 -5.22 -6.68
N TRP A 195 -1.20 -4.26 -6.05
CA TRP A 195 -0.67 -3.52 -4.91
C TRP A 195 -0.42 -4.42 -3.70
N SER A 196 -1.33 -5.34 -3.43
CA SER A 196 -1.19 -6.31 -2.34
C SER A 196 0.01 -7.23 -2.57
N LEU A 197 0.25 -7.67 -3.81
CA LEU A 197 1.41 -8.48 -4.16
C LEU A 197 2.71 -7.66 -4.05
N TRP A 198 2.67 -6.40 -4.44
CA TRP A 198 3.79 -5.49 -4.25
C TRP A 198 4.15 -5.30 -2.77
N LEU A 199 3.16 -5.15 -1.87
CA LEU A 199 3.41 -5.06 -0.42
C LEU A 199 4.13 -6.30 0.12
N LEU A 200 3.80 -7.50 -0.40
CA LEU A 200 4.49 -8.74 -0.03
C LEU A 200 5.93 -8.78 -0.53
N LEU A 201 6.17 -8.31 -1.76
CA LEU A 201 7.53 -8.24 -2.35
C LEU A 201 8.39 -7.17 -1.69
N GLN A 202 7.79 -6.09 -1.19
CA GLN A 202 8.52 -4.94 -0.67
C GLN A 202 9.31 -5.25 0.62
N VAL A 203 8.76 -6.09 1.50
CA VAL A 203 9.40 -6.45 2.78
C VAL A 203 10.77 -7.12 2.57
N PRO A 204 10.91 -8.21 1.79
CA PRO A 204 12.22 -8.84 1.56
C PRO A 204 13.17 -7.94 0.78
N ILE A 205 12.68 -7.12 -0.16
CA ILE A 205 13.53 -6.19 -0.92
C ILE A 205 14.17 -5.16 0.01
N CYS A 206 13.37 -4.53 0.88
CA CYS A 206 13.86 -3.52 1.82
C CYS A 206 14.78 -4.11 2.90
N LYS A 207 14.58 -5.38 3.28
CA LYS A 207 15.38 -6.04 4.32
C LYS A 207 16.76 -6.44 3.82
N TRP A 208 16.86 -6.94 2.59
CA TRP A 208 18.06 -7.61 2.10
C TRP A 208 18.82 -6.85 1.02
N TYR A 209 18.16 -5.97 0.26
CA TYR A 209 18.73 -5.44 -0.98
C TYR A 209 18.87 -3.92 -1.02
N MET A 210 17.85 -3.15 -0.62
CA MET A 210 17.83 -1.70 -0.85
C MET A 210 17.18 -0.93 0.30
N ASP A 211 17.66 0.30 0.53
CA ASP A 211 16.94 1.23 1.38
C ASP A 211 15.63 1.70 0.72
N PRO A 212 14.62 2.10 1.51
CA PRO A 212 13.31 2.52 1.00
C PRO A 212 13.34 3.64 -0.06
N LEU A 213 14.30 4.56 0.03
CA LEU A 213 14.42 5.70 -0.88
C LEU A 213 15.00 5.26 -2.22
N THR A 214 16.09 4.49 -2.21
CA THR A 214 16.69 3.90 -3.42
C THR A 214 15.74 2.94 -4.12
N LEU A 215 15.02 2.10 -3.37
CA LEU A 215 14.00 1.21 -3.93
C LEU A 215 12.93 2.02 -4.68
N SER A 216 12.43 3.10 -4.07
CA SER A 216 11.41 3.95 -4.70
C SER A 216 11.93 4.59 -5.99
N ALA A 217 13.21 4.98 -6.04
CA ALA A 217 13.83 5.54 -7.25
C ALA A 217 13.93 4.51 -8.37
N TRP A 218 14.44 3.32 -8.06
CA TRP A 218 14.51 2.21 -9.03
C TRP A 218 13.14 1.81 -9.54
N MET A 219 12.15 1.75 -8.66
CA MET A 219 10.77 1.45 -9.04
C MET A 219 10.17 2.51 -9.97
N CYS A 220 10.34 3.81 -9.67
CA CYS A 220 9.87 4.88 -10.56
C CYS A 220 10.58 4.83 -11.91
N LEU A 221 11.89 4.61 -11.92
CA LEU A 221 12.70 4.53 -13.15
C LEU A 221 12.28 3.33 -14.03
N LEU A 222 12.25 2.13 -13.45
CA LEU A 222 11.87 0.92 -14.17
C LEU A 222 10.40 0.98 -14.60
N SER A 223 9.52 1.57 -13.79
CA SER A 223 8.11 1.74 -14.16
C SER A 223 7.94 2.73 -15.29
N ALA A 224 8.71 3.83 -15.31
CA ALA A 224 8.73 4.76 -16.44
C ALA A 224 9.18 4.06 -17.73
N LEU A 225 10.23 3.24 -17.68
CA LEU A 225 10.70 2.47 -18.83
C LEU A 225 9.69 1.42 -19.30
N GLN A 226 9.14 0.63 -18.37
CA GLN A 226 8.14 -0.40 -18.67
C GLN A 226 6.86 0.21 -19.24
N SER A 227 6.36 1.30 -18.67
CA SER A 227 5.17 1.98 -19.17
C SER A 227 5.42 2.69 -20.50
N ALA A 228 6.59 3.33 -20.69
CA ALA A 228 6.97 3.90 -21.98
C ALA A 228 7.14 2.84 -23.07
N ALA A 229 7.51 1.60 -22.73
CA ALA A 229 7.55 0.50 -23.67
C ALA A 229 6.14 -0.07 -23.96
N LEU A 230 5.30 -0.28 -22.94
CA LEU A 230 4.00 -0.96 -23.09
C LEU A 230 2.88 -0.05 -23.63
N VAL A 231 2.80 1.20 -23.16
CA VAL A 231 1.68 2.09 -23.45
C VAL A 231 1.58 2.49 -24.94
N PRO A 232 2.67 2.69 -25.71
CA PRO A 232 2.55 2.94 -27.14
C PRO A 232 1.85 1.82 -27.92
N PHE A 233 2.00 0.56 -27.48
CA PHE A 233 1.28 -0.57 -28.08
C PHE A 233 -0.21 -0.59 -27.70
N LEU A 234 -0.54 -0.14 -26.49
CA LEU A 234 -1.92 -0.07 -25.99
C LEU A 234 -2.67 1.17 -26.48
N VAL A 235 -1.96 2.27 -26.74
CA VAL A 235 -2.48 3.54 -27.23
C VAL A 235 -1.63 4.00 -28.42
N PRO A 236 -1.89 3.44 -29.63
CA PRO A 236 -1.11 3.76 -30.82
C PRO A 236 -1.37 5.17 -31.37
N ASP A 237 -2.48 5.81 -31.00
CA ASP A 237 -2.86 7.12 -31.50
C ASP A 237 -1.91 8.22 -30.97
N PRO A 238 -1.12 8.89 -31.83
CA PRO A 238 -0.19 9.94 -31.41
C PRO A 238 -0.89 11.15 -30.79
N ASN A 239 -2.16 11.40 -31.13
CA ASN A 239 -2.91 12.51 -30.55
C ASN A 239 -3.18 12.31 -29.06
N ALA A 240 -3.32 11.06 -28.60
CA ALA A 240 -3.52 10.74 -27.19
C ALA A 240 -2.29 11.06 -26.31
N TRP A 241 -1.11 11.21 -26.93
CA TRP A 241 0.14 11.59 -26.27
C TRP A 241 0.36 13.10 -26.21
N ARG A 242 -0.43 13.89 -26.94
CA ARG A 242 -0.32 15.35 -26.88
C ARG A 242 -0.99 15.85 -25.60
N ILE A 243 -0.25 16.67 -24.86
CA ILE A 243 -0.80 17.42 -23.73
C ILE A 243 -1.45 18.69 -24.30
N HIS A 244 -2.77 18.78 -24.22
CA HIS A 244 -3.55 19.83 -24.87
C HIS A 244 -3.73 21.08 -23.99
N SER A 245 -3.59 20.93 -22.66
CA SER A 245 -3.86 21.99 -21.69
C SER A 245 -2.81 22.10 -20.59
N LEU A 246 -2.58 23.32 -20.09
CA LEU A 246 -1.79 23.56 -18.88
C LEU A 246 -2.34 22.78 -17.68
N PHE A 247 -3.65 22.53 -17.63
CA PHE A 247 -4.27 21.73 -16.58
C PHE A 247 -3.81 20.26 -16.63
N GLU A 248 -3.70 19.67 -17.82
CA GLU A 248 -3.20 18.30 -17.99
C GLU A 248 -1.72 18.21 -17.60
N LEU A 249 -0.93 19.21 -18.00
CA LEU A 249 0.48 19.31 -17.59
C LEU A 249 0.62 19.43 -16.06
N SER A 250 -0.13 20.34 -15.44
CA SER A 250 -0.09 20.50 -13.98
C SER A 250 -0.53 19.24 -13.25
N SER A 251 -1.49 18.50 -13.82
CA SER A 251 -1.94 17.21 -13.30
C SER A 251 -0.81 16.18 -13.32
N CYS A 252 -0.06 16.09 -14.43
CA CYS A 252 1.08 15.18 -14.56
C CYS A 252 2.20 15.53 -13.57
N VAL A 253 2.53 16.82 -13.46
CA VAL A 253 3.59 17.31 -12.56
C VAL A 253 3.22 17.05 -11.11
N PHE A 254 2.01 17.41 -10.69
CA PHE A 254 1.51 17.12 -9.35
C PHE A 254 1.52 15.62 -9.05
N ALA A 255 1.04 14.80 -10.00
CA ALA A 255 0.98 13.36 -9.85
C ALA A 255 2.35 12.70 -9.74
N GLY A 256 3.33 13.13 -10.52
CA GLY A 256 4.69 12.58 -10.48
C GLY A 256 5.49 13.11 -9.28
N ALA A 257 5.61 14.42 -9.16
CA ALA A 257 6.48 15.08 -8.20
C ALA A 257 5.99 14.99 -6.75
N ILE A 258 4.67 14.98 -6.54
CA ILE A 258 4.10 14.84 -5.19
C ILE A 258 3.45 13.46 -5.05
N GLY A 259 2.56 13.11 -5.99
CA GLY A 259 1.76 11.90 -5.92
C GLY A 259 2.54 10.58 -5.96
N SER A 260 3.62 10.47 -6.72
CA SER A 260 4.49 9.27 -6.77
C SER A 260 5.69 9.44 -5.83
N CYS A 261 6.43 10.54 -5.94
CA CYS A 261 7.68 10.74 -5.20
C CYS A 261 7.49 10.73 -3.68
N VAL A 262 6.62 11.60 -3.17
CA VAL A 262 6.41 11.74 -1.72
C VAL A 262 5.67 10.51 -1.17
N THR A 263 4.60 10.09 -1.86
CA THR A 263 3.76 8.96 -1.43
C THR A 263 4.56 7.66 -1.39
N PHE A 264 5.31 7.29 -2.43
CA PHE A 264 6.08 6.03 -2.42
C PHE A 264 7.18 6.04 -1.36
N TYR A 265 7.87 7.16 -1.19
CA TYR A 265 8.88 7.28 -0.14
C TYR A 265 8.25 7.15 1.26
N LEU A 266 7.23 7.95 1.58
CA LEU A 266 6.57 7.92 2.89
C LEU A 266 5.91 6.57 3.16
N GLN A 267 5.33 5.95 2.14
CA GLN A 267 4.75 4.61 2.22
C GLN A 267 5.82 3.58 2.52
N SER A 268 6.91 3.54 1.75
CA SER A 268 8.02 2.59 1.93
C SER A 268 8.70 2.77 3.29
N TRP A 269 8.91 4.02 3.71
CA TRP A 269 9.44 4.35 5.04
C TRP A 269 8.50 3.94 6.17
N CYS A 270 7.20 4.20 6.04
CA CYS A 270 6.25 3.80 7.08
C CYS A 270 6.13 2.27 7.18
N ILE A 271 6.20 1.56 6.06
CA ILE A 271 6.20 0.09 6.01
C ILE A 271 7.46 -0.46 6.69
N SER A 272 8.64 0.14 6.45
CA SER A 272 9.87 -0.34 7.09
C SER A 272 9.88 -0.11 8.60
N VAL A 273 9.25 0.96 9.10
CA VAL A 273 9.24 1.31 10.53
C VAL A 273 8.11 0.63 11.32
N ARG A 274 6.88 0.59 10.76
CA ARG A 274 5.67 0.13 11.47
C ARG A 274 5.02 -1.10 10.84
N GLY A 275 5.55 -1.57 9.71
CA GLY A 275 5.00 -2.68 8.95
C GLY A 275 3.86 -2.28 7.99
N PRO A 276 3.52 -3.16 7.04
CA PRO A 276 2.53 -2.89 5.99
C PRO A 276 1.11 -2.66 6.51
N LEU A 277 0.77 -3.25 7.65
CA LEU A 277 -0.57 -3.15 8.23
C LEU A 277 -0.85 -1.77 8.79
N TYR A 278 0.15 -1.14 9.41
CA TYR A 278 0.00 0.18 9.99
C TYR A 278 -0.39 1.20 8.91
N SER A 279 0.28 1.12 7.75
CA SER A 279 -0.07 1.95 6.60
C SER A 279 -1.51 1.69 6.12
N ALA A 280 -1.89 0.42 5.99
CA ALA A 280 -3.22 0.03 5.55
C ALA A 280 -4.37 0.57 6.43
N MET A 281 -4.13 0.81 7.73
CA MET A 281 -5.14 1.38 8.64
C MET A 281 -5.62 2.77 8.22
N PHE A 282 -4.82 3.49 7.43
CA PHE A 282 -5.16 4.85 7.00
C PHE A 282 -5.89 4.89 5.66
N ASN A 283 -5.99 3.78 4.91
CA ASN A 283 -6.69 3.78 3.61
C ASN A 283 -8.16 4.28 3.68
N PRO A 284 -8.95 3.92 4.72
CA PRO A 284 -10.29 4.48 4.89
C PRO A 284 -10.35 6.00 4.93
N LEU A 285 -9.31 6.65 5.46
CA LEU A 285 -9.24 8.10 5.52
C LEU A 285 -9.20 8.71 4.11
N CYS A 286 -8.43 8.12 3.19
CA CYS A 286 -8.41 8.53 1.78
C CYS A 286 -9.79 8.37 1.15
N THR A 287 -10.48 7.26 1.40
CA THR A 287 -11.85 7.02 0.91
C THR A 287 -12.82 8.09 1.38
N VAL A 288 -12.82 8.41 2.67
CA VAL A 288 -13.73 9.42 3.25
C VAL A 288 -13.45 10.79 2.65
N ILE A 289 -12.19 11.24 2.63
CA ILE A 289 -11.81 12.53 2.05
C ILE A 289 -12.20 12.60 0.57
N THR A 290 -11.85 11.56 -0.20
CA THR A 290 -12.15 11.52 -1.65
C THR A 290 -13.65 11.54 -1.91
N THR A 291 -14.44 10.78 -1.14
CA THR A 291 -15.90 10.70 -1.34
C THR A 291 -16.57 12.04 -1.05
N VAL A 292 -16.22 12.70 0.05
CA VAL A 292 -16.78 14.02 0.42
C VAL A 292 -16.39 15.07 -0.62
N VAL A 293 -15.12 15.15 -0.99
CA VAL A 293 -14.64 16.17 -1.93
C VAL A 293 -15.13 15.87 -3.36
N ALA A 294 -15.21 14.60 -3.78
CA ALA A 294 -15.76 14.22 -5.08
C ALA A 294 -17.22 14.65 -5.24
N ALA A 295 -18.04 14.47 -4.19
CA ALA A 295 -19.44 14.88 -4.21
C ALA A 295 -19.58 16.41 -4.35
N VAL A 296 -18.74 17.18 -3.65
CA VAL A 296 -18.80 18.66 -3.65
C VAL A 296 -18.18 19.28 -4.91
N VAL A 297 -17.00 18.80 -5.32
CA VAL A 297 -16.18 19.45 -6.36
C VAL A 297 -16.41 18.87 -7.75
N LEU A 298 -16.55 17.55 -7.87
CA LEU A 298 -16.77 16.86 -9.15
C LEU A 298 -18.26 16.63 -9.44
N GLY A 299 -19.14 16.88 -8.46
CA GLY A 299 -20.56 16.58 -8.57
C GLY A 299 -20.84 15.09 -8.74
N GLU A 300 -19.96 14.21 -8.23
CA GLU A 300 -20.17 12.75 -8.35
C GLU A 300 -21.46 12.34 -7.62
N GLU A 301 -22.40 11.75 -8.36
CA GLU A 301 -23.66 11.25 -7.79
C GLU A 301 -23.39 10.11 -6.79
N LEU A 302 -23.56 10.40 -5.49
CA LEU A 302 -23.47 9.38 -4.44
C LEU A 302 -24.72 8.50 -4.45
N HIS A 303 -24.52 7.21 -4.70
CA HIS A 303 -25.57 6.20 -4.67
C HIS A 303 -25.62 5.53 -3.29
N VAL A 304 -26.81 5.23 -2.77
CA VAL A 304 -26.99 4.58 -1.46
C VAL A 304 -26.15 3.30 -1.33
N GLY A 305 -26.13 2.46 -2.36
CA GLY A 305 -25.37 1.22 -2.35
C GLY A 305 -23.84 1.41 -2.37
N SER A 306 -23.34 2.51 -2.96
CA SER A 306 -21.91 2.88 -2.88
C SER A 306 -21.53 3.32 -1.46
N LEU A 307 -22.39 4.11 -0.81
CA LEU A 307 -22.17 4.55 0.57
C LEU A 307 -22.21 3.38 1.56
N MET A 308 -23.24 2.53 1.47
CA MET A 308 -23.35 1.33 2.29
C MET A 308 -22.18 0.36 2.06
N GLY A 309 -21.78 0.19 0.80
CA GLY A 309 -20.62 -0.62 0.46
C GLY A 309 -19.32 -0.05 1.03
N ALA A 310 -19.10 1.26 0.95
CA ALA A 310 -17.93 1.91 1.54
C ALA A 310 -17.87 1.70 3.07
N ILE A 311 -19.00 1.87 3.76
CA ILE A 311 -19.11 1.59 5.20
C ILE A 311 -18.77 0.12 5.49
N GLY A 312 -19.30 -0.81 4.69
CA GLY A 312 -19.01 -2.25 4.81
C GLY A 312 -17.53 -2.58 4.63
N VAL A 313 -16.86 -2.03 3.60
CA VAL A 313 -15.43 -2.26 3.37
C VAL A 313 -14.59 -1.67 4.51
N ILE A 314 -14.93 -0.46 4.99
CA ILE A 314 -14.23 0.17 6.11
C ILE A 314 -14.41 -0.67 7.38
N ALA A 315 -15.64 -1.07 7.72
CA ALA A 315 -15.93 -1.91 8.88
C ALA A 315 -15.19 -3.26 8.82
N GLY A 316 -15.23 -3.94 7.67
CA GLY A 316 -14.50 -5.19 7.45
C GLY A 316 -13.01 -5.04 7.69
N LEU A 317 -12.40 -3.95 7.19
CA LEU A 317 -10.98 -3.67 7.38
C LEU A 317 -10.65 -3.49 8.86
N TYR A 318 -11.45 -2.72 9.61
CA TYR A 318 -11.22 -2.54 11.04
C TYR A 318 -11.34 -3.85 11.82
N ILE A 319 -12.26 -4.74 11.44
CA ILE A 319 -12.38 -6.08 12.05
C ILE A 319 -11.11 -6.91 11.78
N VAL A 320 -10.60 -6.92 10.53
CA VAL A 320 -9.35 -7.61 10.16
C VAL A 320 -8.17 -7.06 10.96
N LEU A 321 -8.06 -5.73 11.08
CA LEU A 321 -7.00 -5.06 11.82
C LEU A 321 -7.09 -5.34 13.32
N TRP A 322 -8.30 -5.34 13.90
CA TRP A 322 -8.52 -5.68 15.31
C TRP A 322 -8.10 -7.11 15.63
N GLY A 323 -8.45 -8.06 14.76
CA GLY A 323 -7.99 -9.45 14.87
C GLY A 323 -6.47 -9.58 14.87
N LYS A 324 -5.76 -8.66 14.20
CA LYS A 324 -4.29 -8.67 14.09
C LYS A 324 -3.58 -7.87 15.20
N ALA A 325 -4.17 -6.78 15.68
CA ALA A 325 -3.62 -5.97 16.77
C ALA A 325 -3.49 -6.78 18.09
N GLY A 326 -4.32 -7.80 18.28
CA GLY A 326 -4.23 -8.72 19.41
C GLY A 326 -2.99 -9.61 19.41
N ASP A 327 -2.40 -9.90 18.24
CA ASP A 327 -1.28 -10.85 18.13
C ASP A 327 0.04 -10.25 18.67
N GLY A 328 0.21 -8.93 18.56
CA GLY A 328 1.41 -8.22 19.04
C GLY A 328 1.53 -8.14 20.57
N LYS A 329 0.45 -8.40 21.32
CA LYS A 329 0.46 -8.39 22.79
C LYS A 329 0.87 -9.74 23.41
N VAL A 330 0.84 -10.83 22.63
CA VAL A 330 1.20 -12.18 23.11
C VAL A 330 2.69 -12.50 22.88
N GLY A 331 3.38 -11.73 22.01
CA GLY A 331 4.82 -11.85 21.77
C GLY A 331 5.72 -10.96 22.65
N ARG A 332 5.16 -10.27 23.65
CA ARG A 332 5.89 -9.48 24.65
C ARG A 332 5.38 -9.82 26.06
N ALA A 333 5.46 -11.10 26.42
CA ALA A 333 5.62 -11.45 27.83
C ALA A 333 7.14 -11.49 28.08
N PRO A 334 7.66 -10.90 29.17
CA PRO A 334 9.07 -11.08 29.49
C PRO A 334 9.34 -12.58 29.66
N GLU A 335 10.37 -13.08 28.99
CA GLU A 335 11.05 -14.29 29.43
C GLU A 335 11.54 -14.04 30.86
N GLN A 336 10.72 -14.40 31.84
CA GLN A 336 11.12 -14.60 33.20
C GLN A 336 10.70 -16.01 33.60
N SER A 337 11.72 -16.88 33.60
CA SER A 337 11.91 -17.91 34.62
C SER A 337 10.86 -19.03 34.66
N GLN A 338 10.98 -20.00 33.76
CA GLN A 338 10.54 -21.37 34.03
C GLN A 338 11.56 -22.36 33.47
N ASP A 339 12.75 -22.34 34.04
CA ASP A 339 13.55 -23.55 34.18
C ASP A 339 13.94 -23.66 35.65
N LEU A 340 13.78 -24.88 36.20
CA LEU A 340 13.96 -25.31 37.59
C LEU A 340 12.74 -25.17 38.52
N GLU A 341 11.84 -26.16 38.45
CA GLU A 341 11.42 -26.85 39.68
C GLU A 341 10.98 -28.30 39.42
N LYS A 342 11.42 -29.22 40.30
CA LYS A 342 11.31 -30.70 40.36
C LYS A 342 12.49 -31.44 39.69
N THR A 343 13.42 -32.10 40.39
CA THR A 343 13.38 -32.80 41.68
C THR A 343 14.83 -32.96 42.21
N ALA A 344 15.01 -32.94 43.53
CA ALA A 344 16.29 -32.95 44.28
C ALA A 344 17.18 -34.20 44.06
N PRO A 345 18.46 -34.18 44.52
CA PRO A 345 18.72 -34.44 45.95
C PRO A 345 19.77 -33.52 46.63
N GLN A 346 19.50 -33.29 47.92
CA GLN A 346 20.37 -33.12 49.10
C GLN A 346 21.90 -32.94 48.92
N SER A 347 22.45 -31.87 49.52
CA SER A 347 23.51 -31.89 50.56
C SER A 347 24.54 -30.74 50.44
N ASP A 348 24.60 -29.93 51.50
CA ASP A 348 25.74 -29.20 52.07
C ASP A 348 26.52 -28.08 51.31
N SER A 349 26.29 -26.87 51.84
CA SER A 349 27.30 -25.98 52.46
C SER A 349 27.83 -24.76 51.69
N LYS A 350 27.84 -23.66 52.46
CA LYS A 350 28.64 -22.41 52.42
C LYS A 350 28.18 -21.22 51.57
N LEU A 351 27.70 -20.23 52.33
CA LEU A 351 27.84 -18.78 52.20
C LEU A 351 29.08 -18.31 51.42
N ASP A 352 28.89 -17.32 50.55
CA ASP A 352 29.59 -16.04 50.69
C ASP A 352 28.90 -14.88 49.94
N VAL A 353 29.06 -13.68 50.51
CA VAL A 353 28.41 -12.40 50.19
C VAL A 353 29.26 -11.61 49.17
N GLY A 354 28.64 -10.89 48.22
CA GLY A 354 29.39 -9.90 47.41
C GLY A 354 28.57 -9.12 46.39
N ASN A 355 28.35 -7.84 46.68
CA ASN A 355 27.76 -6.79 45.84
C ASN A 355 28.44 -6.57 44.47
N GLY A 356 27.67 -6.09 43.49
CA GLY A 356 28.04 -4.84 42.79
C GLY A 356 28.16 -4.83 41.27
N ILE A 357 27.30 -3.99 40.67
CA ILE A 357 27.55 -3.05 39.55
C ILE A 357 27.52 -3.58 38.11
N ALA A 358 26.71 -2.87 37.32
CA ALA A 358 26.46 -2.99 35.89
C ALA A 358 27.64 -2.47 35.03
N GLU A 359 27.85 -3.12 33.87
CA GLU A 359 28.70 -2.60 32.79
C GLU A 359 27.99 -2.78 31.42
N PRO A 360 27.94 -1.75 30.55
CA PRO A 360 27.35 -1.84 29.22
C PRO A 360 28.36 -2.27 28.15
N LEU A 361 27.89 -3.12 27.24
CA LEU A 361 28.60 -3.66 26.07
C LEU A 361 28.71 -2.64 24.93
N LEU A 362 29.77 -1.83 24.89
CA LEU A 362 30.34 -1.25 23.67
C LEU A 362 31.81 -0.87 23.92
N GLY A 363 32.75 -1.69 23.44
CA GLY A 363 34.18 -1.41 23.45
C GLY A 363 34.73 -1.48 22.03
N ASP A 364 35.17 -0.33 21.53
CA ASP A 364 35.73 -0.11 20.20
C ASP A 364 36.98 -0.93 19.91
N ALA A 365 37.10 -1.36 18.66
CA ALA A 365 38.31 -1.92 18.09
C ALA A 365 39.32 -0.81 17.78
N ASN A 366 40.58 -1.01 18.16
CA ASN A 366 41.72 -0.36 17.51
C ASN A 366 42.88 -1.35 17.38
N PRO A 367 43.36 -1.69 16.17
CA PRO A 367 44.55 -2.48 15.97
C PRO A 367 45.74 -1.57 15.67
N ASN A 368 46.76 -1.57 16.53
CA ASN A 368 48.12 -1.14 16.17
C ASN A 368 49.09 -2.05 16.93
N VAL A 369 49.75 -2.96 16.21
CA VAL A 369 50.95 -3.65 16.64
C VAL A 369 51.98 -3.48 15.53
N GLU A 370 53.17 -3.09 16.00
CA GLU A 370 54.51 -2.93 15.40
C GLU A 370 54.78 -3.44 13.98
#